data_AF-A0A7Y1UMM8-F1
#
_entry.id   AF-A0A7Y1UMM8-F1
#
_cell.length_a   1.000
_cell.length_b   1.000
_cell.length_c   1.000
_cell.angle_alpha   90.00
_cell.angle_beta   90.00
_cell.angle_gamma   90.00
#
_symmetry.space_group_name_H-M   'P 1'
#
loop_
_entity.id
_entity.type
_entity.pdbx_description
1 polymer ?
#
loop_
_entity_poly.entity_id
_entity_poly.type
_entity_poly.pdbx_seq_one_letter_code
_entity_poly.pdbx_strand_id
1 'polypeptide(L)'
;MQPKLNHPGPAASIRSELQMTQAWDTAGIRSLLVSKSAAGRKPAFLFLGRREADLLRTHLGAAFGPESVQTLKNLYYMGLEVIELDTPAFLRTAGLKRVREFRDRRGRAPRWNDIEAGSVWHFDAL
;
A
#
# COMPACT_ATOMS: atom_id res chain seq x y z
N MET A 1 -19.45 -8.69 27.76
CA MET A 1 -18.96 -9.91 27.08
C MET A 1 -18.54 -9.50 25.67
N GLN A 2 -17.24 -9.49 25.37
CA GLN A 2 -16.73 -9.16 24.04
C GLN A 2 -16.73 -10.42 23.17
N PRO A 3 -17.11 -10.35 21.87
CA PRO A 3 -17.04 -11.51 21.00
C PRO A 3 -15.58 -11.85 20.69
N LYS A 4 -15.17 -13.03 21.15
CA LYS A 4 -13.88 -13.67 20.87
C LYS A 4 -13.88 -14.06 19.39
N LEU A 5 -13.13 -13.35 18.55
CA LEU A 5 -12.97 -13.70 17.14
C LEU A 5 -12.27 -15.06 17.06
N ASN A 6 -13.02 -16.10 16.68
CA ASN A 6 -12.52 -17.44 16.45
C ASN A 6 -11.38 -17.40 15.42
N HIS A 7 -10.18 -17.81 15.83
CA HIS A 7 -9.04 -18.00 14.93
C HIS A 7 -9.28 -19.25 14.07
N PRO A 8 -9.33 -19.16 12.73
CA PRO A 8 -9.46 -20.34 11.89
C PRO A 8 -8.09 -20.98 11.66
N GLY A 9 -7.81 -22.08 12.38
CA GLY A 9 -6.85 -23.15 12.03
C GLY A 9 -5.39 -22.74 11.77
N PRO A 10 -4.47 -23.71 11.51
CA PRO A 10 -3.10 -23.40 11.16
C PRO A 10 -3.10 -22.77 9.77
N ALA A 11 -3.05 -21.44 9.73
CA ALA A 11 -2.95 -20.66 8.51
C ALA A 11 -1.82 -21.23 7.64
N ALA A 12 -2.16 -21.64 6.41
CA ALA A 12 -1.15 -21.82 5.36
C ALA A 12 -0.22 -20.61 5.43
N SER A 13 1.08 -20.83 5.66
CA SER A 13 2.02 -19.75 5.91
C SER A 13 1.92 -18.75 4.76
N ILE A 14 1.40 -17.57 5.07
CA ILE A 14 1.18 -16.52 4.08
C ILE A 14 2.56 -16.12 3.57
N ARG A 15 2.84 -16.40 2.29
CA ARG A 15 4.12 -16.09 1.66
C ARG A 15 4.22 -14.62 1.31
N SER A 16 5.44 -14.10 1.43
CA SER A 16 5.84 -12.82 0.88
C SER A 16 5.70 -12.83 -0.65
N GLU A 17 5.25 -11.73 -1.23
CA GLU A 17 5.06 -11.56 -2.67
C GLU A 17 6.31 -11.01 -3.36
N LEU A 18 7.14 -10.31 -2.60
CA LEU A 18 8.44 -9.82 -3.01
C LEU A 18 9.41 -9.96 -1.84
N GLN A 19 10.69 -10.13 -2.15
CA GLN A 19 11.75 -10.06 -1.14
C GLN A 19 12.67 -8.92 -1.53
N MET A 20 12.90 -8.00 -0.60
CA MET A 20 13.88 -6.93 -0.78
C MET A 20 15.10 -7.21 0.11
N THR A 21 16.28 -7.03 -0.45
CA THR A 21 17.54 -7.35 0.23
C THR A 21 18.36 -6.10 0.51
N GLN A 22 18.61 -5.27 -0.50
CA GLN A 22 19.55 -4.15 -0.39
C GLN A 22 18.93 -2.77 -0.61
N ALA A 23 17.93 -2.66 -1.47
CA ALA A 23 17.32 -1.39 -1.83
C ALA A 23 15.82 -1.54 -2.03
N TRP A 24 15.10 -0.42 -1.88
CA TRP A 24 13.68 -0.36 -2.17
C TRP A 24 13.43 -0.44 -3.68
N ASP A 25 12.82 -1.54 -4.14
CA ASP A 25 12.51 -1.74 -5.56
C ASP A 25 11.13 -1.17 -5.93
N THR A 26 11.13 0.11 -6.28
CA THR A 26 9.95 0.83 -6.79
C THR A 26 9.34 0.16 -8.03
N ALA A 27 10.18 -0.36 -8.92
CA ALA A 27 9.74 -0.97 -10.17
C ALA A 27 9.07 -2.34 -9.93
N GLY A 28 9.64 -3.15 -9.04
CA GLY A 28 9.06 -4.42 -8.58
C GLY A 28 7.68 -4.23 -7.95
N ILE A 29 7.52 -3.22 -7.08
CA ILE A 29 6.21 -2.89 -6.50
C ILE A 29 5.23 -2.46 -7.58
N ARG A 30 5.63 -1.60 -8.52
CA ARG A 30 4.76 -1.18 -9.62
C ARG A 30 4.32 -2.38 -10.47
N SER A 31 5.23 -3.30 -10.79
CA SER A 31 4.92 -4.53 -11.55
C SER A 31 3.92 -5.43 -10.81
N LEU A 32 4.09 -5.57 -9.49
CA LEU A 32 3.15 -6.31 -8.64
C LEU A 32 1.75 -5.68 -8.64
N LEU A 33 1.65 -4.35 -8.59
CA LEU A 33 0.36 -3.65 -8.64
C LEU A 33 -0.33 -3.77 -10.00
N VAL A 34 0.44 -3.68 -11.09
CA VAL A 34 -0.07 -3.84 -12.46
C VAL A 34 -0.60 -5.24 -12.67
N SER A 35 0.15 -6.27 -12.31
CA SER A 35 -0.27 -7.68 -12.47
C SER A 35 -1.55 -7.99 -11.71
N LYS A 36 -1.67 -7.51 -10.46
CA LYS A 36 -2.89 -7.68 -9.66
C LYS A 36 -4.08 -6.89 -10.20
N SER A 37 -3.84 -5.66 -10.66
CA SER A 37 -4.89 -4.83 -11.26
C SER A 37 -5.44 -5.45 -12.55
N ALA A 38 -4.57 -6.05 -13.37
CA ALA A 38 -4.99 -6.80 -14.57
C ALA A 38 -5.87 -8.01 -14.22
N ALA A 39 -5.64 -8.63 -13.05
CA ALA A 39 -6.49 -9.69 -12.51
C ALA A 39 -7.76 -9.16 -11.79
N GLY A 40 -8.14 -7.90 -12.02
CA GLY A 40 -9.33 -7.28 -11.43
C GLY A 40 -9.19 -6.93 -9.94
N ARG A 41 -8.00 -7.03 -9.36
CA ARG A 41 -7.74 -6.72 -7.94
C ARG A 41 -6.97 -5.42 -7.81
N LYS A 42 -7.56 -4.40 -7.18
CA LYS A 42 -6.83 -3.18 -6.81
C LYS A 42 -6.45 -3.21 -5.34
N PRO A 43 -5.18 -3.51 -5.00
CA PRO A 43 -4.77 -3.64 -3.60
C PRO A 43 -4.95 -2.33 -2.84
N ALA A 44 -5.34 -2.44 -1.58
CA ALA A 44 -5.57 -1.31 -0.69
C ALA A 44 -4.37 -1.02 0.23
N PHE A 45 -3.69 -2.10 0.61
CA PHE A 45 -2.70 -2.13 1.68
C PHE A 45 -1.38 -2.70 1.18
N LEU A 46 -0.28 -2.15 1.68
CA LEU A 46 1.08 -2.63 1.53
C LEU A 46 1.60 -3.03 2.92
N PHE A 47 1.67 -4.34 3.16
CA PHE A 47 2.19 -4.91 4.40
C PHE A 47 3.69 -5.10 4.29
N LEU A 48 4.44 -4.58 5.26
CA LEU A 48 5.90 -4.63 5.30
C LEU A 48 6.38 -5.25 6.60
N GLY A 49 7.38 -6.12 6.54
CA GLY A 49 8.20 -6.49 7.68
C GLY A 49 9.21 -5.40 8.02
N ARG A 50 9.95 -5.56 9.11
CA ARG A 50 10.90 -4.56 9.61
C ARG A 50 11.94 -4.17 8.56
N ARG A 51 12.52 -5.15 7.86
CA ARG A 51 13.51 -4.88 6.80
C ARG A 51 12.93 -4.02 5.69
N GLU A 52 11.78 -4.40 5.14
CA GLU A 52 11.18 -3.66 4.03
C GLU A 52 10.67 -2.28 4.46
N ALA A 53 10.21 -2.13 5.71
CA ALA A 53 9.88 -0.84 6.28
C ALA A 53 11.11 0.09 6.35
N ASP A 54 12.26 -0.41 6.80
CA ASP A 54 13.49 0.38 6.85
C ASP A 54 14.01 0.77 5.47
N LEU A 55 13.88 -0.13 4.49
CA LEU A 55 14.20 0.18 3.10
C LEU A 55 13.28 1.27 2.54
N LEU A 56 11.98 1.22 2.85
CA LEU A 56 11.05 2.27 2.45
C LEU A 56 11.39 3.62 3.11
N ARG A 57 11.67 3.63 4.43
CA ARG A 57 12.10 4.86 5.12
C ARG A 57 13.34 5.45 4.49
N THR A 58 14.36 4.62 4.22
CA THR A 58 15.61 5.05 3.59
C THR A 58 15.35 5.62 2.20
N HIS A 59 14.52 4.95 1.40
CA HIS A 59 14.16 5.40 0.06
C HIS A 59 13.43 6.76 0.06
N LEU A 60 12.46 6.93 0.97
CA LEU A 60 11.76 8.21 1.11
C LEU A 60 12.67 9.28 1.69
N GLY A 61 13.54 8.93 2.65
CA GLY A 61 14.52 9.83 3.24
C GLY A 61 15.53 10.35 2.22
N ALA A 62 15.93 9.52 1.25
CA ALA A 62 16.78 9.97 0.15
C ALA A 62 16.09 11.02 -0.75
N ALA A 63 14.76 10.96 -0.89
CA ALA A 63 14.00 11.89 -1.71
C ALA A 63 13.58 13.18 -0.96
N PHE A 64 13.26 13.07 0.32
CA PHE A 64 12.66 14.17 1.10
C PHE A 64 13.54 14.69 2.25
N GLY A 65 14.69 14.07 2.49
CA GLY A 65 15.56 14.32 3.64
C GLY A 65 15.49 13.16 4.67
N PRO A 66 16.63 12.76 5.28
CA PRO A 66 16.70 11.58 6.13
C PRO A 66 15.80 11.67 7.38
N GLU A 67 15.58 12.88 7.90
CA GLU A 67 14.71 13.14 9.05
C GLU A 67 13.21 13.21 8.69
N SER A 68 12.88 13.17 7.40
CA SER A 68 11.53 13.46 6.90
C SER A 68 10.55 12.29 7.08
N VAL A 69 11.04 11.08 7.36
CA VAL A 69 10.21 9.89 7.56
C VAL A 69 10.59 9.14 8.84
N GLN A 70 10.13 9.66 9.98
CA GLN A 70 10.32 9.02 11.28
C GLN A 70 9.36 7.84 11.51
N THR A 71 8.21 7.83 10.84
CA THR A 71 7.20 6.77 10.97
C THR A 71 6.50 6.54 9.63
N LEU A 72 6.11 5.28 9.36
CA LEU A 72 5.25 4.93 8.22
C LEU A 72 3.77 4.91 8.61
N LYS A 73 3.43 5.29 9.85
CA LYS A 73 2.05 5.37 10.31
C LYS A 73 1.28 6.39 9.46
N ASN A 74 0.10 5.99 8.98
CA ASN A 74 -0.74 6.79 8.08
C ASN A 74 -0.07 7.17 6.76
N LEU A 75 1.01 6.49 6.37
CA LEU A 75 1.69 6.74 5.10
C LEU A 75 0.95 6.03 3.96
N TYR A 76 0.82 6.74 2.84
CA TYR A 76 0.38 6.17 1.58
C TYR A 76 1.54 6.10 0.59
N TYR A 77 1.86 4.90 0.11
CA TYR A 77 2.86 4.67 -0.91
C TYR A 77 2.21 4.06 -2.15
N MET A 78 2.34 4.73 -3.31
CA MET A 78 1.69 4.33 -4.57
C MET A 78 0.17 4.10 -4.47
N GLY A 79 -0.50 4.83 -3.57
CA GLY A 79 -1.95 4.69 -3.33
C GLY A 79 -2.33 3.52 -2.42
N LEU A 80 -1.35 2.82 -1.83
CA LEU A 80 -1.57 1.81 -0.80
C LEU A 80 -1.27 2.39 0.58
N GLU A 81 -2.11 2.07 1.55
CA GLU A 81 -1.81 2.35 2.95
C GLU A 81 -0.71 1.39 3.44
N VAL A 82 0.33 1.93 4.07
CA VAL A 82 1.47 1.15 4.55
C VAL A 82 1.17 0.61 5.95
N ILE A 83 1.26 -0.70 6.11
CA ILE A 83 1.07 -1.40 7.39
C ILE A 83 2.37 -2.11 7.76
N GLU A 84 2.98 -1.69 8.86
CA GLU A 84 4.15 -2.35 9.41
C GLU A 84 3.73 -3.57 10.24
N LEU A 85 4.39 -4.70 9.99
CA LEU A 85 4.22 -5.95 10.72
C LEU A 85 5.47 -6.21 11.56
N ASP A 86 5.27 -6.77 12.75
CA ASP A 86 6.37 -7.20 13.61
C ASP A 86 6.98 -8.54 13.15
N THR A 87 7.45 -8.59 11.90
CA THR A 87 8.12 -9.74 11.30
C THR A 87 9.43 -9.30 10.65
N PRO A 88 10.48 -10.15 10.60
CA PRO A 88 11.81 -9.70 10.14
C PRO A 88 11.87 -9.23 8.69
N ALA A 89 11.23 -9.98 7.79
CA ALA A 89 11.22 -9.70 6.35
C ALA A 89 9.91 -10.18 5.74
N PHE A 90 9.14 -9.27 5.18
CA PHE A 90 7.85 -9.56 4.59
C PHE A 90 7.41 -8.42 3.68
N LEU A 91 6.82 -8.74 2.54
CA LEU A 91 6.14 -7.79 1.68
C LEU A 91 4.93 -8.43 1.05
N ARG A 92 3.77 -7.80 1.22
CA ARG A 92 2.55 -8.25 0.56
C ARG A 92 1.63 -7.08 0.27
N THR A 93 0.99 -7.14 -0.89
CA THR A 93 -0.13 -6.26 -1.23
C THR A 93 -1.45 -7.00 -1.01
N ALA A 94 -2.40 -6.40 -0.29
CA ALA A 94 -3.71 -7.03 -0.07
C ALA A 94 -4.84 -6.01 0.06
N GLY A 95 -6.04 -6.52 0.35
CA GLY A 95 -7.27 -5.74 0.33
C GLY A 95 -7.77 -5.47 -1.09
N LEU A 96 -9.01 -5.02 -1.19
CA LEU A 96 -9.60 -4.52 -2.42
C LEU A 96 -10.15 -3.13 -2.13
N LYS A 97 -9.60 -2.09 -2.75
CA LYS A 97 -10.29 -0.80 -2.79
C LYS A 97 -11.41 -0.93 -3.81
N ARG A 98 -12.65 -0.61 -3.42
CA ARG A 98 -13.69 -0.30 -4.40
C ARG A 98 -13.20 0.90 -5.19
N VAL A 99 -12.79 0.66 -6.42
CA VAL A 99 -12.65 1.73 -7.40
C VAL A 99 -14.08 2.20 -7.62
N ARG A 100 -14.52 3.29 -6.98
CA ARG A 100 -15.65 4.05 -7.52
C ARG A 100 -15.28 4.28 -8.98
N GLU A 101 -16.07 3.70 -9.89
CA GLU A 101 -15.72 3.59 -11.29
C GLU A 101 -15.21 4.94 -11.78
N PHE A 102 -13.91 5.01 -12.06
CA PHE A 102 -13.33 6.11 -12.81
C PHE A 102 -13.73 5.87 -14.27
N ARG A 103 -15.04 5.93 -14.56
CA ARG A 103 -15.58 5.92 -15.92
C ARG A 103 -14.99 7.13 -16.62
N ASP A 104 -14.17 6.85 -17.62
CA ASP A 104 -13.68 7.77 -18.65
C ASP A 104 -13.28 9.19 -18.24
N ARG A 105 -12.07 9.32 -17.70
CA ARG A 105 -11.31 10.59 -17.81
C ARG A 105 -9.91 10.42 -18.39
N ARG A 106 -9.62 9.29 -19.03
CA ARG A 106 -8.36 9.10 -19.79
C ARG A 106 -8.47 9.81 -21.13
N GLY A 107 -8.34 11.14 -21.13
CA GLY A 107 -8.40 11.94 -22.36
C GLY A 107 -8.93 13.37 -22.17
N ARG A 108 -9.40 13.70 -20.97
CA ARG A 108 -9.83 15.06 -20.60
C ARG A 108 -8.70 15.76 -19.85
N ALA A 109 -8.43 17.01 -20.20
CA ALA A 109 -7.54 17.88 -19.44
C ALA A 109 -8.07 18.05 -17.99
N PRO A 110 -7.19 18.03 -16.97
CA PRO A 110 -7.59 18.28 -15.59
C PRO A 110 -8.34 19.61 -15.47
N ARG A 111 -9.48 19.61 -14.78
CA ARG A 111 -10.23 20.84 -14.46
C ARG A 111 -9.90 21.28 -13.04
N TRP A 112 -10.17 22.54 -12.73
CA TRP A 112 -9.97 23.11 -11.39
C TRP A 112 -10.63 22.27 -10.29
N ASN A 113 -11.86 21.78 -10.52
CA ASN A 113 -12.57 20.90 -9.57
C ASN A 113 -11.90 19.54 -9.36
N ASP A 114 -11.03 19.09 -10.27
CA ASP A 114 -10.25 17.85 -10.11
C ASP A 114 -9.07 18.05 -9.15
N ILE A 115 -8.60 19.29 -8.99
CA ILE A 115 -7.58 19.70 -8.02
C ILE A 115 -8.21 19.72 -6.61
N GLU A 116 -9.41 20.26 -6.48
CA GLU A 116 -10.17 20.25 -5.22
C GLU A 116 -10.56 18.82 -4.78
N ALA A 117 -10.94 17.95 -5.72
CA ALA A 117 -11.24 16.55 -5.45
C ALA A 117 -9.99 15.68 -5.15
N GLY A 118 -8.80 16.11 -5.59
CA GLY A 118 -7.54 15.38 -5.38
C GLY A 118 -7.04 15.37 -3.93
N SER A 119 -7.60 16.24 -3.08
CA SER A 119 -7.11 16.48 -1.71
C SER A 119 -7.93 15.80 -0.62
N VAL A 120 -9.06 15.15 -0.95
CA VAL A 120 -9.95 14.55 0.06
C VAL A 120 -10.28 13.11 -0.30
N TRP A 121 -9.53 12.19 0.31
CA TRP A 121 -9.94 10.79 0.40
C TRP A 121 -11.12 10.71 1.37
N HIS A 122 -12.34 10.69 0.83
CA HIS A 122 -13.52 10.38 1.62
C HIS A 122 -13.51 8.89 1.97
N PHE A 123 -13.22 8.58 3.24
CA PHE A 123 -13.56 7.30 3.83
C PHE A 123 -15.06 7.34 4.15
N ASP A 124 -15.86 6.63 3.34
CA ASP A 124 -17.21 6.29 3.79
C ASP A 124 -17.05 5.25 4.91
N ALA A 125 -17.33 5.67 6.15
CA ALA A 125 -17.43 4.78 7.30
C ALA A 125 -18.64 3.85 7.10
N LEU A 126 -18.40 2.54 7.20
CA LEU A 126 -19.45 1.53 7.42
C LEU A 126 -19.51 1.20 8.91
#